data_AF-A0A353KQP5-F1
#
_entry.id   AF-A0A353KQP5-F1
#
_cell.length_a   1.000
_cell.length_b   1.000
_cell.length_c   1.000
_cell.angle_alpha   90.00
_cell.angle_beta   90.00
_cell.angle_gamma   90.00
#
_symmetry.space_group_name_H-M   'P 1'
#
loop_
_entity.id
_entity.type
_entity.pdbx_description
1 polymer ?
#
loop_
_entity_poly.entity_id
_entity_poly.type
_entity_poly.pdbx_seq_one_letter_code
_entity_poly.pdbx_strand_id
1 'polypeptide(L)'
;MEKDQINAKCPECGAELFIAGDEKEIVCPHCSATINSVKAKKYFQSLSDNSGVKEAHGEDYLKVMNIISAAYDLIAEKEFKAAEEKAKEALAYTDSDYRVYLAIVAAKTENYTDLKDESHKIYLNKAISFADQDAKKEIADIYKPYYMKRNLTEEELKNYSAETTQKKKKKLETSLKNMIPEFMAKGKRNKVFLILFPIVFALGVGVFVLSVLTEYYYLSLLAVALVAGGYALFRFWYTGTDGCKAFNSLLDLYDVIDSVTLTDEEYSEIYSRMQDLSDRFADRDPVLSMAPTAKETVSYLSSLKVSEIDEFIAKNKYYSQFVEE
;
A
#
# COMPACT_ATOMS: atom_id res chain seq x y z
N MET A 1 47.76 -10.82 23.86
CA MET A 1 46.74 -11.88 23.81
C MET A 1 47.04 -12.72 22.59
N GLU A 2 47.21 -14.03 22.77
CA GLU A 2 47.48 -14.99 21.68
C GLU A 2 46.35 -14.93 20.64
N LYS A 3 46.71 -14.95 19.35
CA LYS A 3 45.79 -14.83 18.21
C LYS A 3 44.76 -15.98 18.10
N ASP A 4 44.91 -17.04 18.89
CA ASP A 4 44.12 -18.27 18.80
C ASP A 4 42.80 -18.26 19.60
N GLN A 5 42.41 -17.12 20.18
CA GLN A 5 41.18 -17.00 20.96
C GLN A 5 40.15 -16.01 20.40
N ILE A 6 40.34 -15.42 19.23
CA ILE A 6 39.37 -14.46 18.68
C ILE A 6 38.26 -15.22 17.93
N ASN A 7 36.99 -14.97 18.30
CA ASN A 7 35.84 -15.65 17.70
C ASN A 7 34.66 -14.72 17.35
N ALA A 8 34.84 -13.40 17.47
CA ALA A 8 33.81 -12.41 17.17
C ALA A 8 34.44 -11.06 16.78
N LYS A 9 33.66 -10.22 16.09
CA LYS A 9 34.06 -8.85 15.74
C LYS A 9 32.93 -7.88 16.02
N CYS A 10 33.24 -6.73 16.61
CA CYS A 10 32.25 -5.74 16.99
C CYS A 10 31.60 -5.11 15.75
N PRO A 11 30.26 -5.16 15.59
CA PRO A 11 29.59 -4.56 14.44
C PRO A 11 29.62 -3.02 14.45
N GLU A 12 29.82 -2.39 15.61
CA GLU A 12 29.81 -0.93 15.75
C GLU A 12 31.19 -0.29 15.52
N CYS A 13 32.27 -0.96 15.95
CA CYS A 13 33.63 -0.38 15.90
C CYS A 13 34.67 -1.24 15.18
N GLY A 14 34.30 -2.44 14.73
CA GLY A 14 35.19 -3.33 13.99
C GLY A 14 36.32 -3.96 14.82
N ALA A 15 36.35 -3.78 16.14
CA ALA A 15 37.35 -4.42 16.99
C ALA A 15 37.14 -5.93 17.09
N GLU A 16 38.23 -6.70 17.08
CA GLU A 16 38.23 -8.15 17.26
C GLU A 16 38.16 -8.50 18.75
N LEU A 17 37.29 -9.45 19.11
CA LEU A 17 37.07 -9.83 20.50
C LEU A 17 36.73 -11.32 20.67
N PHE A 18 36.82 -11.78 21.91
CA PHE A 18 36.45 -13.14 22.29
C PHE A 18 35.16 -13.13 23.11
N ILE A 19 34.23 -14.01 22.76
CA ILE A 19 32.96 -14.22 23.46
C ILE A 19 32.93 -15.66 23.98
N ALA A 20 33.17 -15.83 25.27
CA ALA A 20 33.01 -17.09 26.00
C ALA A 20 31.62 -17.16 26.65
N GLY A 21 30.61 -17.62 25.89
CA GLY A 21 29.25 -17.80 26.40
C GLY A 21 28.16 -17.70 25.33
N ASP A 22 26.94 -18.05 25.74
CA ASP A 22 25.69 -18.01 24.95
C ASP A 22 24.81 -16.80 25.28
N GLU A 23 25.34 -15.82 26.01
CA GLU A 23 24.64 -14.57 26.32
C GLU A 23 24.30 -13.83 25.03
N LYS A 24 23.04 -13.40 24.85
CA LYS A 24 22.57 -12.78 23.60
C LYS A 24 23.11 -11.38 23.37
N GLU A 25 23.43 -10.66 24.44
CA GLU A 25 23.93 -9.29 24.43
C GLU A 25 25.19 -9.21 25.27
N ILE A 26 26.22 -8.58 24.72
CA ILE A 26 27.50 -8.38 25.37
C ILE A 26 27.93 -6.92 25.20
N VAL A 27 28.76 -6.41 26.08
CA VAL A 27 29.29 -5.04 25.95
C VAL A 27 30.66 -5.12 25.28
N CYS A 28 30.86 -4.36 24.19
CA CYS A 28 32.13 -4.30 23.51
C CYS A 28 33.20 -3.67 24.41
N PRO A 29 34.35 -4.33 24.64
CA PRO A 29 35.42 -3.79 25.48
C PRO A 29 36.15 -2.59 24.85
N HIS A 30 35.98 -2.36 23.54
CA HIS A 30 36.65 -1.28 22.81
C HIS A 30 35.81 -0.01 22.65
N CYS A 31 34.52 -0.13 22.36
CA CYS A 31 33.64 1.03 22.16
C CYS A 31 32.53 1.16 23.21
N SER A 32 32.49 0.26 24.18
CA SER A 32 31.49 0.21 25.26
C SER A 32 30.02 0.10 24.80
N ALA A 33 29.78 -0.16 23.51
CA ALA A 33 28.44 -0.39 22.97
C ALA A 33 27.94 -1.79 23.32
N THR A 34 26.66 -1.92 23.68
CA THR A 34 25.98 -3.20 23.83
C THR A 34 25.70 -3.78 22.45
N ILE A 35 26.26 -4.96 22.16
CA ILE A 35 26.21 -5.62 20.86
C ILE A 35 25.63 -7.03 20.99
N ASN A 36 24.94 -7.47 19.95
CA ASN A 36 24.38 -8.82 19.90
C ASN A 36 25.49 -9.85 19.59
N SER A 37 25.65 -10.85 20.46
CA SER A 37 26.73 -11.84 20.38
C SER A 37 26.62 -12.75 19.15
N VAL A 38 25.41 -13.09 18.72
CA VAL A 38 25.15 -13.90 17.52
C VAL A 38 25.52 -13.14 16.27
N LYS A 39 25.15 -11.84 16.19
CA LYS A 39 25.57 -10.97 15.09
C LYS A 39 27.08 -10.80 15.03
N ALA A 40 27.73 -10.59 16.18
CA ALA A 40 29.18 -10.41 16.25
C ALA A 40 29.98 -11.67 15.87
N LYS A 41 29.49 -12.87 16.24
CA LYS A 41 30.08 -14.16 15.81
C LYS A 41 29.84 -14.43 14.32
N LYS A 42 28.62 -14.18 13.81
CA LYS A 42 28.32 -14.31 12.36
C LYS A 42 29.14 -13.36 11.50
N TYR A 43 29.30 -12.11 11.95
CA TYR A 43 30.13 -11.11 11.28
C TYR A 43 31.61 -11.47 11.25
N PHE A 44 32.10 -12.19 12.26
CA PHE A 44 33.46 -12.75 12.26
C PHE A 44 33.58 -13.99 11.35
N GLN A 45 32.58 -14.87 11.36
CA GLN A 45 32.56 -16.06 10.49
C GLN A 45 32.45 -15.69 9.00
N SER A 46 31.73 -14.62 8.66
CA SER A 46 31.68 -14.08 7.29
C SER A 46 33.02 -13.49 6.80
N LEU A 47 33.99 -13.26 7.70
CA LEU A 47 35.34 -12.84 7.34
C LEU A 47 36.29 -14.03 7.13
N SER A 48 35.90 -15.24 7.57
CA SER A 48 36.72 -16.46 7.45
C SER A 48 36.28 -17.42 6.34
N ASP A 49 35.07 -17.27 5.79
CA ASP A 49 34.61 -18.06 4.66
C ASP A 49 34.96 -17.40 3.31
N ASN A 50 36.09 -17.82 2.74
CA ASN A 50 36.44 -17.58 1.33
C ASN A 50 35.54 -18.42 0.41
N SER A 51 34.27 -18.04 0.27
CA SER A 51 33.53 -18.35 -0.95
C SER A 51 33.80 -17.22 -1.94
N GLY A 52 34.17 -17.53 -3.19
CA GLY A 52 34.55 -16.56 -4.23
C GLY A 52 33.38 -15.72 -4.75
N VAL A 53 32.50 -15.28 -3.85
CA VAL A 53 31.23 -14.60 -4.05
C VAL A 53 31.41 -13.18 -3.55
N LYS A 54 31.24 -12.19 -4.43
CA LYS A 54 31.26 -10.77 -4.08
C LYS A 54 29.99 -10.42 -3.30
N GLU A 55 30.12 -10.24 -2.00
CA GLU A 55 29.02 -9.74 -1.17
C GLU A 55 29.16 -8.23 -0.96
N ALA A 56 28.08 -7.47 -1.19
CA ALA A 56 28.07 -6.04 -0.90
C ALA A 56 27.90 -5.79 0.60
N HIS A 57 28.76 -4.94 1.16
CA HIS A 57 28.73 -4.54 2.57
C HIS A 57 28.79 -3.01 2.71
N GLY A 58 28.26 -2.48 3.81
CA GLY A 58 28.34 -1.04 4.12
C GLY A 58 27.76 -0.15 3.02
N GLU A 59 28.54 0.80 2.52
CA GLU A 59 28.12 1.73 1.46
C GLU A 59 27.75 1.03 0.15
N ASP A 60 28.41 -0.07 -0.20
CA ASP A 60 28.14 -0.78 -1.45
C ASP A 60 26.79 -1.51 -1.38
N TYR A 61 26.36 -1.95 -0.20
CA TYR A 61 25.01 -2.47 0.00
C TYR A 61 23.95 -1.40 -0.27
N LEU A 62 24.14 -0.18 0.25
CA LEU A 62 23.21 0.94 0.00
C LEU A 62 23.16 1.31 -1.48
N LYS A 63 24.31 1.30 -2.17
CA LYS A 63 24.36 1.50 -3.62
C LYS A 63 23.58 0.42 -4.37
N VAL A 64 23.75 -0.84 -4.02
CA VAL A 64 22.98 -1.96 -4.61
C VAL A 64 21.48 -1.73 -4.43
N MET A 65 21.03 -1.37 -3.23
CA MET A 65 19.60 -1.12 -2.97
C MET A 65 19.05 0.05 -3.78
N ASN A 66 19.81 1.14 -3.92
CA ASN A 66 19.41 2.27 -4.76
C ASN A 66 19.34 1.91 -6.25
N ILE A 67 20.28 1.08 -6.73
CA ILE A 67 20.26 0.58 -8.11
C ILE A 67 19.04 -0.31 -8.34
N ILE A 68 18.71 -1.20 -7.41
CA ILE A 68 17.51 -2.05 -7.47
C ILE A 68 16.24 -1.18 -7.51
N SER A 69 16.14 -0.18 -6.64
CA SER A 69 15.00 0.76 -6.64
C SER A 69 14.85 1.45 -7.99
N ALA A 70 15.94 2.01 -8.52
CA ALA A 70 15.92 2.68 -9.82
C ALA A 70 15.55 1.73 -10.97
N ALA A 71 15.95 0.45 -10.89
CA ALA A 71 15.53 -0.54 -11.88
C ALA A 71 14.02 -0.79 -11.81
N TYR A 72 13.41 -0.84 -10.62
CA TYR A 72 11.96 -0.96 -10.47
C TYR A 72 11.20 0.30 -10.91
N ASP A 73 11.77 1.49 -10.70
CA ASP A 73 11.21 2.73 -11.23
C ASP A 73 11.13 2.68 -12.78
N LEU A 74 12.21 2.23 -13.44
CA LEU A 74 12.24 2.02 -14.89
C LEU A 74 11.26 0.93 -15.36
N ILE A 75 11.05 -0.13 -14.57
CA ILE A 75 10.03 -1.15 -14.85
C ILE A 75 8.63 -0.51 -14.80
N ALA A 76 8.35 0.35 -13.83
CA ALA A 76 7.08 1.06 -13.73
C ALA A 76 6.84 2.00 -14.94
N GLU A 77 7.91 2.59 -15.47
CA GLU A 77 7.91 3.40 -16.69
C GLU A 77 7.86 2.58 -18.00
N LYS A 78 7.82 1.23 -17.91
CA LYS A 78 7.86 0.28 -19.03
C LYS A 78 9.15 0.33 -19.87
N GLU A 79 10.23 0.86 -19.31
CA GLU A 79 11.56 0.89 -19.95
C GLU A 79 12.37 -0.38 -19.65
N PHE A 80 11.85 -1.55 -20.03
CA PHE A 80 12.38 -2.85 -19.60
C PHE A 80 13.84 -3.12 -19.96
N LYS A 81 14.30 -2.66 -21.14
CA LYS A 81 15.71 -2.81 -21.53
C LYS A 81 16.64 -1.97 -20.66
N ALA A 82 16.23 -0.74 -20.34
CA ALA A 82 16.99 0.14 -19.45
C ALA A 82 17.00 -0.41 -18.03
N ALA A 83 15.86 -0.94 -17.55
CA ALA A 83 15.75 -1.60 -16.26
C ALA A 83 16.67 -2.84 -16.15
N GLU A 84 16.75 -3.66 -17.20
CA GLU A 84 17.64 -4.83 -17.22
C GLU A 84 19.11 -4.40 -17.08
N GLU A 85 19.56 -3.44 -17.88
CA GLU A 85 20.94 -2.93 -17.80
C GLU A 85 21.21 -2.27 -16.45
N LYS A 86 20.23 -1.53 -15.90
CA LYS A 86 20.34 -0.91 -14.59
C LYS A 86 20.52 -1.94 -13.49
N ALA A 87 19.71 -3.00 -13.48
CA ALA A 87 19.82 -4.08 -12.51
C ALA A 87 21.17 -4.82 -12.64
N LYS A 88 21.72 -4.97 -13.85
CA LYS A 88 23.06 -5.56 -14.06
C LYS A 88 24.19 -4.71 -13.49
N GLU A 89 24.04 -3.39 -13.38
CA GLU A 89 25.05 -2.53 -12.73
C GLU A 89 25.30 -2.97 -11.28
N ALA A 90 24.27 -3.46 -10.57
CA ALA A 90 24.40 -3.95 -9.21
C ALA A 90 25.32 -5.18 -9.10
N LEU A 91 25.48 -5.95 -10.19
CA LEU A 91 26.39 -7.11 -10.25
C LEU A 91 27.87 -6.73 -10.16
N ALA A 92 28.22 -5.45 -10.35
CA ALA A 92 29.57 -4.96 -10.09
C ALA A 92 29.91 -4.97 -8.58
N TYR A 93 28.88 -4.85 -7.73
CA TYR A 93 28.99 -4.69 -6.28
C TYR A 93 28.60 -5.94 -5.50
N THR A 94 27.64 -6.73 -6.01
CA THR A 94 27.21 -7.99 -5.39
C THR A 94 26.87 -9.05 -6.43
N ASP A 95 27.30 -10.29 -6.21
CA ASP A 95 26.88 -11.45 -7.00
C ASP A 95 26.02 -12.44 -6.20
N SER A 96 25.76 -12.17 -4.92
CA SER A 96 24.96 -13.01 -4.01
C SER A 96 23.60 -12.42 -3.65
N ASP A 97 23.30 -11.18 -4.00
CA ASP A 97 22.00 -10.60 -3.63
C ASP A 97 20.89 -11.10 -4.56
N TYR A 98 20.00 -11.96 -4.03
CA TYR A 98 18.88 -12.51 -4.78
C TYR A 98 17.95 -11.43 -5.38
N ARG A 99 17.86 -10.24 -4.74
CA ARG A 99 16.98 -9.15 -5.18
C ARG A 99 17.47 -8.50 -6.48
N VAL A 100 18.79 -8.47 -6.70
CA VAL A 100 19.36 -8.04 -7.98
C VAL A 100 18.90 -8.96 -9.10
N TYR A 101 18.98 -10.28 -8.87
CA TYR A 101 18.53 -11.27 -9.84
C TYR A 101 17.01 -11.19 -10.08
N LEU A 102 16.21 -10.93 -9.04
CA LEU A 102 14.77 -10.71 -9.21
C LEU A 102 14.46 -9.46 -10.03
N ALA A 103 15.17 -8.35 -9.83
CA ALA A 103 15.00 -7.15 -10.64
C ALA A 103 15.33 -7.43 -12.13
N ILE A 104 16.39 -8.21 -12.40
CA ILE A 104 16.72 -8.63 -13.77
C ILE A 104 15.61 -9.49 -14.37
N VAL A 105 15.05 -10.44 -13.60
CA VAL A 105 13.94 -11.27 -14.11
C VAL A 105 12.68 -10.43 -14.35
N ALA A 106 12.33 -9.54 -13.43
CA ALA A 106 11.19 -8.66 -13.59
C ALA A 106 11.35 -7.82 -14.87
N ALA A 107 12.54 -7.25 -15.13
CA ALA A 107 12.82 -6.54 -16.37
C ALA A 107 12.69 -7.46 -17.61
N LYS A 108 13.26 -8.66 -17.57
CA LYS A 108 13.23 -9.61 -18.70
C LYS A 108 11.85 -10.13 -19.05
N THR A 109 11.00 -10.29 -18.05
CA THR A 109 9.64 -10.80 -18.22
C THR A 109 8.63 -9.67 -18.42
N GLU A 110 9.08 -8.44 -18.69
CA GLU A 110 8.22 -7.25 -18.80
C GLU A 110 7.27 -7.13 -17.60
N ASN A 111 7.86 -7.31 -16.41
CA ASN A 111 7.18 -7.43 -15.12
C ASN A 111 6.19 -8.60 -15.07
N TYR A 112 6.64 -9.80 -15.44
CA TYR A 112 5.85 -11.04 -15.42
C TYR A 112 4.65 -11.04 -16.38
N THR A 113 4.74 -10.29 -17.48
CA THR A 113 3.71 -10.24 -18.53
C THR A 113 4.14 -10.97 -19.80
N ASP A 114 5.43 -10.98 -20.14
CA ASP A 114 5.95 -11.77 -21.26
C ASP A 114 6.09 -13.24 -20.86
N LEU A 115 5.09 -14.05 -21.19
CA LEU A 115 5.05 -15.49 -20.91
C LEU A 115 5.98 -16.31 -21.83
N LYS A 116 6.53 -15.72 -22.91
CA LYS A 116 7.29 -16.43 -23.95
C LYS A 116 8.80 -16.38 -23.70
N ASP A 117 9.32 -15.37 -23.00
CA ASP A 117 10.76 -15.30 -22.70
C ASP A 117 11.22 -16.44 -21.77
N GLU A 118 12.30 -17.12 -22.15
CA GLU A 118 12.97 -18.13 -21.33
C GLU A 118 14.28 -17.67 -20.72
N SER A 119 14.83 -16.55 -21.21
CA SER A 119 16.15 -16.05 -20.81
C SER A 119 16.22 -15.70 -19.33
N HIS A 120 15.07 -15.36 -18.73
CA HIS A 120 14.94 -15.09 -17.31
C HIS A 120 15.20 -16.31 -16.39
N LYS A 121 15.04 -17.55 -16.86
CA LYS A 121 15.18 -18.77 -16.04
C LYS A 121 16.54 -18.88 -15.36
N ILE A 122 17.61 -18.46 -16.05
CA ILE A 122 18.98 -18.49 -15.51
C ILE A 122 19.08 -17.58 -14.29
N TYR A 123 18.47 -16.40 -14.34
CA TYR A 123 18.49 -15.42 -13.26
C TYR A 123 17.55 -15.81 -12.12
N LEU A 124 16.38 -16.38 -12.43
CA LEU A 124 15.47 -16.92 -11.42
C LEU A 124 16.14 -18.03 -10.60
N ASN A 125 16.83 -18.96 -11.25
CA ASN A 125 17.54 -20.04 -10.55
C ASN A 125 18.66 -19.48 -9.65
N LYS A 126 19.35 -18.42 -10.09
CA LYS A 126 20.32 -17.70 -9.26
C LYS A 126 19.67 -17.01 -8.06
N ALA A 127 18.54 -16.34 -8.26
CA ALA A 127 17.78 -15.73 -7.15
C ALA A 127 17.40 -16.81 -6.11
N ILE A 128 16.87 -17.95 -6.56
CA ILE A 128 16.51 -19.07 -5.66
C ILE A 128 17.74 -19.66 -4.96
N SER A 129 18.89 -19.76 -5.62
CA SER A 129 20.10 -20.33 -4.98
C SER A 129 20.63 -19.46 -3.85
N PHE A 130 20.49 -18.13 -3.96
CA PHE A 130 20.96 -17.18 -2.96
C PHE A 130 19.90 -16.77 -1.92
N ALA A 131 18.62 -17.04 -2.18
CA ALA A 131 17.54 -16.74 -1.27
C ALA A 131 17.52 -17.68 -0.04
N ASP A 132 17.22 -17.10 1.13
CA ASP A 132 16.90 -17.87 2.34
C ASP A 132 15.50 -18.53 2.24
N GLN A 133 15.09 -19.26 3.27
CA GLN A 133 13.84 -20.02 3.23
C GLN A 133 12.59 -19.13 3.10
N ASP A 134 12.60 -17.93 3.65
CA ASP A 134 11.46 -17.02 3.59
C ASP A 134 11.43 -16.26 2.27
N ALA A 135 12.59 -15.78 1.80
CA ALA A 135 12.74 -15.20 0.47
C ALA A 135 12.38 -16.21 -0.63
N LYS A 136 12.68 -17.50 -0.46
CA LYS A 136 12.25 -18.55 -1.40
C LYS A 136 10.73 -18.68 -1.48
N LYS A 137 10.00 -18.50 -0.37
CA LYS A 137 8.52 -18.49 -0.39
C LYS A 137 8.02 -17.26 -1.13
N GLU A 138 8.58 -16.08 -0.86
CA GLU A 138 8.22 -14.84 -1.54
C GLU A 138 8.44 -14.95 -3.06
N ILE A 139 9.59 -15.47 -3.48
CA ILE A 139 9.86 -15.77 -4.89
C ILE A 139 8.81 -16.77 -5.44
N ALA A 140 8.50 -17.84 -4.72
CA ALA A 140 7.48 -18.78 -5.17
C ALA A 140 6.10 -18.13 -5.35
N ASP A 141 5.70 -17.24 -4.45
CA ASP A 141 4.41 -16.55 -4.50
C ASP A 141 4.32 -15.57 -5.67
N ILE A 142 5.42 -14.89 -6.00
CA ILE A 142 5.51 -14.01 -7.17
C ILE A 142 5.42 -14.82 -8.48
N TYR A 143 6.10 -15.96 -8.57
CA TYR A 143 6.29 -16.68 -9.85
C TYR A 143 5.28 -17.78 -10.12
N LYS A 144 4.66 -18.36 -9.08
CA LYS A 144 3.67 -19.42 -9.26
C LYS A 144 2.52 -18.97 -10.19
N PRO A 145 1.93 -17.77 -10.06
CA PRO A 145 0.94 -17.27 -11.01
C PRO A 145 1.48 -17.14 -12.44
N TYR A 146 2.71 -16.64 -12.61
CA TYR A 146 3.35 -16.45 -13.91
C TYR A 146 3.57 -17.78 -14.66
N TYR A 147 4.15 -18.80 -13.99
CA TYR A 147 4.34 -20.13 -14.59
C TYR A 147 3.03 -20.87 -14.84
N MET A 148 2.03 -20.67 -13.99
CA MET A 148 0.69 -21.21 -14.25
C MET A 148 0.11 -20.63 -15.54
N LYS A 149 0.17 -19.30 -15.73
CA LYS A 149 -0.30 -18.62 -16.95
C LYS A 149 0.44 -19.08 -18.21
N ARG A 150 1.74 -19.32 -18.10
CA ARG A 150 2.58 -19.78 -19.22
C ARG A 150 2.20 -21.17 -19.75
N ASN A 151 1.60 -22.02 -18.93
CA ASN A 151 1.13 -23.35 -19.34
C ASN A 151 -0.27 -23.32 -19.97
N LEU A 152 -0.92 -22.15 -20.02
CA LEU A 152 -2.22 -21.97 -20.65
C LEU A 152 -2.04 -21.62 -22.14
N THR A 153 -2.95 -22.12 -22.97
CA THR A 153 -3.09 -21.64 -24.35
C THR A 153 -3.57 -20.17 -24.36
N GLU A 154 -3.40 -19.46 -25.49
CA GLU A 154 -3.87 -18.07 -25.61
C GLU A 154 -5.39 -17.94 -25.35
N GLU A 155 -6.17 -18.96 -25.72
CA GLU A 155 -7.62 -19.03 -25.46
C GLU A 155 -7.92 -19.27 -23.96
N GLU A 156 -7.20 -20.19 -23.30
CA GLU A 156 -7.32 -20.41 -21.86
C GLU A 156 -6.83 -19.20 -21.03
N LEU A 157 -5.82 -18.47 -21.52
CA LEU A 157 -5.33 -17.25 -20.87
C LEU A 157 -6.37 -16.13 -20.93
N LYS A 158 -7.03 -15.95 -22.10
CA LYS A 158 -8.15 -15.02 -22.23
C LYS A 158 -9.31 -15.40 -21.32
N ASN A 159 -9.70 -16.68 -21.31
CA ASN A 159 -10.75 -17.18 -20.42
C ASN A 159 -10.39 -16.98 -18.94
N TYR A 160 -9.13 -17.25 -18.56
CA TYR A 160 -8.64 -17.02 -17.21
C TYR A 160 -8.67 -15.54 -16.81
N SER A 161 -8.25 -14.64 -17.70
CA SER A 161 -8.31 -13.19 -17.46
C SER A 161 -9.74 -12.71 -17.32
N ALA A 162 -10.64 -13.12 -18.21
CA ALA A 162 -12.06 -12.79 -18.17
C ALA A 162 -12.74 -13.33 -16.90
N GLU A 163 -12.45 -14.57 -16.50
CA GLU A 163 -12.95 -15.14 -15.24
C GLU A 163 -12.44 -14.38 -14.01
N THR A 164 -11.16 -13.98 -14.01
CA THR A 164 -10.56 -13.23 -12.90
C THR A 164 -11.18 -11.85 -12.79
N THR A 165 -11.35 -11.15 -13.91
CA THR A 165 -12.03 -9.86 -14.01
C THR A 165 -13.48 -9.98 -13.55
N GLN A 166 -14.21 -11.02 -13.99
CA GLN A 166 -15.58 -11.26 -13.56
C GLN A 166 -15.69 -11.56 -12.05
N LYS A 167 -14.74 -12.31 -11.49
CA LYS A 167 -14.67 -12.57 -10.03
C LYS A 167 -14.44 -11.27 -9.25
N LYS A 168 -13.51 -10.42 -9.70
CA LYS A 168 -13.27 -9.10 -9.10
C LYS A 168 -14.49 -8.20 -9.20
N LYS A 169 -15.13 -8.11 -10.37
CA LYS A 169 -16.38 -7.36 -10.57
C LYS A 169 -17.46 -7.82 -9.60
N LYS A 170 -17.74 -9.13 -9.53
CA LYS A 170 -18.76 -9.69 -8.63
C LYS A 170 -18.45 -9.41 -7.16
N LYS A 171 -17.19 -9.47 -6.74
CA LYS A 171 -16.77 -9.14 -5.37
C LYS A 171 -17.08 -7.69 -5.04
N LEU A 172 -16.68 -6.76 -5.93
CA LEU A 172 -16.94 -5.33 -5.77
C LEU A 172 -18.44 -5.03 -5.73
N GLU A 173 -19.18 -5.54 -6.71
CA GLU A 173 -20.63 -5.35 -6.80
C GLU A 173 -21.36 -5.84 -5.55
N THR A 174 -20.96 -7.00 -5.02
CA THR A 174 -21.52 -7.55 -3.78
C THR A 174 -21.20 -6.65 -2.59
N SER A 175 -19.97 -6.17 -2.47
CA SER A 175 -19.55 -5.27 -1.39
C SER A 175 -20.35 -3.95 -1.41
N LEU A 176 -20.45 -3.32 -2.58
CA LEU A 176 -21.23 -2.10 -2.78
C LEU A 176 -22.71 -2.31 -2.44
N LYS A 177 -23.34 -3.37 -2.98
CA LYS A 177 -24.75 -3.70 -2.71
C LYS A 177 -25.04 -3.91 -1.23
N ASN A 178 -24.13 -4.54 -0.49
CA ASN A 178 -24.31 -4.78 0.94
C ASN A 178 -24.25 -3.48 1.77
N MET A 179 -23.48 -2.48 1.33
CA MET A 179 -23.35 -1.19 2.02
C MET A 179 -24.47 -0.19 1.70
N ILE A 180 -25.11 -0.31 0.54
CA ILE A 180 -26.18 0.60 0.08
C ILE A 180 -27.26 0.86 1.16
N PRO A 181 -27.84 -0.15 1.85
CA PRO A 181 -28.85 0.09 2.88
C PRO A 181 -28.35 0.95 4.05
N GLU A 182 -27.10 0.73 4.49
CA GLU A 182 -26.50 1.48 5.59
C GLU A 182 -26.28 2.95 5.21
N PHE A 183 -25.72 3.20 4.03
CA PHE A 183 -25.49 4.57 3.54
C PHE A 183 -26.79 5.29 3.21
N MET A 184 -27.83 4.59 2.73
CA MET A 184 -29.17 5.16 2.59
C MET A 184 -29.76 5.57 3.95
N ALA A 185 -29.63 4.72 4.98
CA ALA A 185 -30.10 5.04 6.34
C ALA A 185 -29.30 6.21 6.94
N LYS A 186 -27.97 6.25 6.72
CA LYS A 186 -27.10 7.36 7.11
C LYS A 186 -27.51 8.67 6.43
N GLY A 187 -27.79 8.65 5.13
CA GLY A 187 -28.30 9.79 4.37
C GLY A 187 -29.63 10.32 4.91
N LYS A 188 -30.58 9.42 5.25
CA LYS A 188 -31.85 9.81 5.91
C LYS A 188 -31.62 10.47 7.27
N ARG A 189 -30.75 9.88 8.12
CA ARG A 189 -30.38 10.46 9.43
C ARG A 189 -29.73 11.84 9.27
N ASN A 190 -28.83 12.01 8.30
CA ASN A 190 -28.19 13.30 8.04
C ASN A 190 -29.22 14.39 7.69
N LYS A 191 -30.25 14.08 6.89
CA LYS A 191 -31.35 15.04 6.62
C LYS A 191 -32.09 15.45 7.89
N VAL A 192 -32.33 14.50 8.81
CA VAL A 192 -32.95 14.80 10.11
C VAL A 192 -32.03 15.69 10.95
N PHE A 193 -30.73 15.38 11.02
CA PHE A 193 -29.77 16.19 11.76
C PHE A 193 -29.66 17.62 11.20
N LEU A 194 -29.67 17.79 9.87
CA LEU A 194 -29.68 19.10 9.20
C LEU A 194 -30.85 20.00 9.66
N ILE A 195 -32.01 19.40 9.92
CA ILE A 195 -33.21 20.12 10.37
C ILE A 195 -33.16 20.36 11.88
N LEU A 196 -32.74 19.37 12.65
CA LEU A 196 -32.77 19.44 14.12
C LEU A 196 -31.70 20.36 14.70
N PHE A 197 -30.47 20.38 14.16
CA PHE A 197 -29.39 21.18 14.74
C PHE A 197 -29.73 22.68 14.85
N PRO A 198 -30.27 23.38 13.82
CA PRO A 198 -30.59 24.79 13.94
C PRO A 198 -31.73 25.04 14.93
N ILE A 199 -32.72 24.14 15.00
CA ILE A 199 -33.83 24.22 15.96
C ILE A 199 -33.30 24.14 17.39
N VAL A 200 -32.43 23.16 17.66
CA VAL A 200 -31.85 22.95 18.98
C VAL A 200 -30.96 24.14 19.38
N PHE A 201 -30.18 24.71 18.45
CA PHE A 201 -29.45 25.96 18.71
C PHE A 201 -30.38 27.13 19.03
N ALA A 202 -31.43 27.34 18.25
CA ALA A 202 -32.39 28.42 18.46
C ALA A 202 -33.09 28.31 19.83
N LEU A 203 -33.48 27.09 20.23
CA LEU A 203 -34.02 26.81 21.56
C LEU A 203 -32.98 27.10 22.65
N GLY A 204 -31.73 26.67 22.49
CA GLY A 204 -30.66 26.95 23.45
C GLY A 204 -30.43 28.46 23.66
N VAL A 205 -30.38 29.23 22.57
CA VAL A 205 -30.26 30.70 22.63
C VAL A 205 -31.48 31.33 23.29
N GLY A 206 -32.69 30.89 22.94
CA GLY A 206 -33.93 31.40 23.55
C GLY A 206 -34.00 31.14 25.06
N VAL A 207 -33.66 29.93 25.50
CA VAL A 207 -33.60 29.56 26.92
C VAL A 207 -32.51 30.38 27.65
N PHE A 208 -31.39 30.65 26.99
CA PHE A 208 -30.34 31.52 27.55
C PHE A 208 -30.85 32.94 27.79
N VAL A 209 -31.48 33.56 26.80
CA VAL A 209 -32.07 34.91 26.93
C VAL A 209 -33.12 34.94 28.04
N LEU A 210 -33.98 33.92 28.12
CA LEU A 210 -35.01 33.83 29.15
C LEU A 210 -34.41 33.69 30.56
N SER A 211 -33.28 32.99 30.69
CA SER A 211 -32.57 32.88 31.98
C SER A 211 -32.04 34.24 32.47
N VAL A 212 -31.57 35.09 31.55
CA VAL A 212 -31.11 36.46 31.86
C VAL A 212 -32.28 37.35 32.27
N LEU A 213 -33.45 37.21 31.63
CA LEU A 213 -34.62 38.05 31.91
C LEU A 213 -35.36 37.67 33.21
N THR A 214 -35.25 36.41 33.65
CA THR A 214 -36.03 35.87 34.77
C THR A 214 -35.18 35.55 36.01
N GLU A 215 -33.86 35.76 35.93
CA GLU A 215 -32.87 35.46 36.98
C GLU A 215 -32.83 33.98 37.44
N TYR A 216 -33.50 33.08 36.70
CA TYR A 216 -33.49 31.64 36.96
C TYR A 216 -32.20 30.98 36.45
N TYR A 217 -31.19 30.92 37.30
CA TYR A 217 -29.87 30.39 36.94
C TYR A 217 -29.91 28.95 36.36
N TYR A 218 -30.84 28.10 36.80
CA TYR A 218 -30.92 26.70 36.31
C TYR A 218 -31.27 26.60 34.82
N LEU A 219 -31.91 27.63 34.24
CA LEU A 219 -32.18 27.69 32.81
C LEU A 219 -30.91 27.88 31.98
N SER A 220 -29.87 28.51 32.55
CA SER A 220 -28.58 28.64 31.87
C SER A 220 -27.90 27.29 31.63
N LEU A 221 -28.02 26.35 32.58
CA LEU A 221 -27.54 24.97 32.42
C LEU A 221 -28.28 24.24 31.30
N LEU A 222 -29.61 24.41 31.24
CA LEU A 222 -30.43 23.85 30.16
C LEU A 222 -30.04 24.44 28.79
N ALA A 223 -29.80 25.76 28.73
CA ALA A 223 -29.36 26.43 27.51
C ALA A 223 -28.02 25.86 27.01
N VAL A 224 -27.04 25.69 27.90
CA VAL A 224 -25.73 25.10 27.56
C VAL A 224 -25.90 23.66 27.05
N ALA A 225 -26.73 22.84 27.70
CA ALA A 225 -27.01 21.48 27.26
C ALA A 225 -27.63 21.43 25.84
N LEU A 226 -28.57 22.34 25.56
CA LEU A 226 -29.17 22.47 24.23
C LEU A 226 -28.14 22.90 23.19
N VAL A 227 -27.33 23.92 23.46
CA VAL A 227 -26.27 24.37 22.54
C VAL A 227 -25.25 23.25 22.26
N ALA A 228 -24.82 22.52 23.29
CA ALA A 228 -23.93 21.37 23.14
C ALA A 228 -24.58 20.24 22.31
N GLY A 229 -25.86 19.95 22.55
CA GLY A 229 -26.63 19.00 21.74
C GLY A 229 -26.76 19.42 20.28
N GLY A 230 -27.01 20.70 20.02
CA GLY A 230 -27.05 21.28 18.67
C GLY A 230 -25.69 21.16 17.97
N TYR A 231 -24.60 21.42 18.68
CA TYR A 231 -23.25 21.23 18.15
C TYR A 231 -22.94 19.77 17.82
N ALA A 232 -23.34 18.82 18.68
CA ALA A 232 -23.17 17.39 18.41
C ALA A 232 -23.94 16.98 17.14
N LEU A 233 -25.21 17.40 16.99
CA LEU A 233 -26.01 17.16 15.79
C LEU A 233 -25.37 17.75 14.53
N PHE A 234 -24.87 18.99 14.61
CA PHE A 234 -24.12 19.61 13.52
C PHE A 234 -22.88 18.79 13.15
N ARG A 235 -22.11 18.33 14.14
CA ARG A 235 -20.90 17.54 13.92
C ARG A 235 -21.22 16.21 13.24
N PHE A 236 -22.27 15.51 13.69
CA PHE A 236 -22.73 14.26 13.06
C PHE A 236 -23.24 14.48 11.64
N TRP A 237 -23.97 15.56 11.39
CA TRP A 237 -24.40 15.93 10.04
C TRP A 237 -23.20 16.21 9.13
N TYR A 238 -22.25 17.01 9.59
CA TYR A 238 -21.08 17.43 8.81
C TYR A 238 -20.23 16.21 8.41
N THR A 239 -19.83 15.37 9.37
CA THR A 239 -19.01 14.17 9.07
C THR A 239 -19.79 13.11 8.29
N GLY A 240 -21.09 12.97 8.56
CA GLY A 240 -21.93 11.99 7.89
C GLY A 240 -22.18 12.34 6.43
N THR A 241 -22.24 13.62 6.08
CA THR A 241 -22.59 14.10 4.74
C THR A 241 -21.49 13.78 3.74
N ASP A 242 -20.23 14.03 4.08
CA ASP A 242 -19.11 13.79 3.17
C ASP A 242 -18.94 12.30 2.88
N GLY A 243 -19.09 11.45 3.89
CA GLY A 243 -19.07 9.99 3.70
C GLY A 243 -20.17 9.49 2.76
N CYS A 244 -21.38 10.04 2.84
CA CYS A 244 -22.47 9.65 1.92
C CYS A 244 -22.22 10.14 0.50
N LYS A 245 -21.69 11.36 0.32
CA LYS A 245 -21.34 11.89 -1.01
C LYS A 245 -20.22 11.09 -1.66
N ALA A 246 -19.18 10.74 -0.89
CA ALA A 246 -18.05 9.96 -1.36
C ALA A 246 -18.49 8.54 -1.77
N PHE A 247 -19.29 7.86 -0.93
CA PHE A 247 -19.82 6.55 -1.28
C PHE A 247 -20.74 6.57 -2.50
N ASN A 248 -21.64 7.55 -2.62
CA ASN A 248 -22.46 7.69 -3.82
C ASN A 248 -21.61 7.94 -5.07
N SER A 249 -20.53 8.72 -4.95
CA SER A 249 -19.61 8.93 -6.07
C SER A 249 -18.91 7.64 -6.49
N LEU A 250 -18.57 6.76 -5.55
CA LEU A 250 -18.03 5.42 -5.84
C LEU A 250 -19.04 4.54 -6.59
N LEU A 251 -20.33 4.62 -6.25
CA LEU A 251 -21.39 3.92 -6.99
C LEU A 251 -21.54 4.50 -8.41
N ASP A 252 -21.58 5.83 -8.55
CA ASP A 252 -21.67 6.46 -9.86
C ASP A 252 -20.46 6.12 -10.73
N LEU A 253 -19.26 6.04 -10.13
CA LEU A 253 -18.05 5.58 -10.82
C LEU A 253 -18.20 4.14 -11.30
N TYR A 254 -18.73 3.24 -10.47
CA TYR A 254 -18.98 1.84 -10.88
C TYR A 254 -19.88 1.77 -12.12
N ASP A 255 -20.95 2.55 -12.15
CA ASP A 255 -21.88 2.59 -13.27
C ASP A 255 -21.21 3.14 -14.55
N VAL A 256 -20.36 4.17 -14.42
CA VAL A 256 -19.57 4.68 -15.55
C VAL A 256 -18.58 3.63 -16.06
N ILE A 257 -17.86 2.94 -15.18
CA ILE A 257 -16.94 1.86 -15.56
C ILE A 257 -17.67 0.72 -16.28
N ASP A 258 -18.89 0.38 -15.87
CA ASP A 258 -19.66 -0.67 -16.54
C ASP A 258 -20.21 -0.25 -17.92
N SER A 259 -20.19 1.05 -18.23
CA SER A 259 -20.67 1.61 -19.48
C SER A 259 -19.60 1.79 -20.56
N VAL A 260 -18.32 1.85 -20.16
CA VAL A 260 -17.19 2.00 -21.09
C VAL A 260 -16.71 0.65 -21.60
N THR A 261 -15.90 0.64 -22.67
CA THR A 261 -15.24 -0.57 -23.17
C THR A 261 -13.75 -0.51 -22.88
N LEU A 262 -13.26 -1.44 -22.06
CA LEU A 262 -11.85 -1.56 -21.68
C LEU A 262 -11.34 -2.98 -21.90
N THR A 263 -10.03 -3.16 -21.82
CA THR A 263 -9.41 -4.49 -21.77
C THR A 263 -9.69 -5.19 -20.43
N ASP A 264 -9.63 -6.52 -20.41
CA ASP A 264 -9.82 -7.30 -19.18
C ASP A 264 -8.80 -6.93 -18.09
N GLU A 265 -7.57 -6.58 -18.48
CA GLU A 265 -6.51 -6.14 -17.58
C GLU A 265 -6.83 -4.79 -16.94
N GLU A 266 -7.28 -3.82 -17.73
CA GLU A 266 -7.70 -2.51 -17.25
C GLU A 266 -8.88 -2.64 -16.27
N TYR A 267 -9.92 -3.40 -16.63
CA TYR A 267 -11.04 -3.67 -15.73
C TYR A 267 -10.58 -4.34 -14.42
N SER A 268 -9.72 -5.36 -14.52
CA SER A 268 -9.19 -6.08 -13.37
C SER A 268 -8.48 -5.16 -12.39
N GLU A 269 -7.73 -4.18 -12.89
CA GLU A 269 -7.03 -3.19 -12.06
C GLU A 269 -7.99 -2.15 -11.47
N ILE A 270 -8.92 -1.62 -12.27
CA ILE A 270 -9.96 -0.67 -11.80
C ILE A 270 -10.78 -1.29 -10.67
N TYR A 271 -11.29 -2.50 -10.87
CA TYR A 271 -12.10 -3.19 -9.86
C TYR A 271 -11.30 -3.47 -8.59
N SER A 272 -9.99 -3.70 -8.69
CA SER A 272 -9.13 -3.88 -7.52
C SER A 272 -8.98 -2.58 -6.70
N ARG A 273 -8.75 -1.44 -7.38
CA ARG A 273 -8.63 -0.13 -6.74
C ARG A 273 -9.95 0.33 -6.11
N MET A 274 -11.05 0.13 -6.83
CA MET A 274 -12.39 0.41 -6.30
C MET A 274 -12.75 -0.52 -5.13
N GLN A 275 -12.25 -1.76 -5.13
CA GLN A 275 -12.42 -2.67 -3.98
C GLN A 275 -11.72 -2.14 -2.74
N ASP A 276 -10.50 -1.58 -2.85
CA ASP A 276 -9.81 -0.97 -1.69
C ASP A 276 -10.62 0.20 -1.11
N LEU A 277 -11.15 1.08 -1.97
CA LEU A 277 -12.06 2.14 -1.53
C LEU A 277 -13.32 1.58 -0.87
N SER A 278 -13.91 0.54 -1.46
CA SER A 278 -15.11 -0.13 -0.93
C SER A 278 -14.85 -0.74 0.45
N ASP A 279 -13.70 -1.38 0.65
CA ASP A 279 -13.33 -2.03 1.91
C ASP A 279 -13.12 -0.98 3.00
N ARG A 280 -12.47 0.15 2.69
CA ARG A 280 -12.34 1.29 3.62
C ARG A 280 -13.69 1.88 4.02
N PHE A 281 -14.66 1.96 3.10
CA PHE A 281 -16.02 2.38 3.44
C PHE A 281 -16.70 1.39 4.40
N ALA A 282 -16.50 0.08 4.20
CA ALA A 282 -17.03 -0.95 5.07
C ALA A 282 -16.43 -0.86 6.48
N ASP A 283 -15.14 -0.54 6.58
CA ASP A 283 -14.41 -0.32 7.84
C ASP A 283 -14.76 1.01 8.53
N ARG A 284 -15.60 1.84 7.87
CA ARG A 284 -16.05 3.15 8.35
C ARG A 284 -14.91 4.15 8.54
N ASP A 285 -13.90 4.05 7.70
CA ASP A 285 -12.80 5.01 7.67
C ASP A 285 -13.33 6.44 7.44
N PRO A 286 -12.70 7.46 8.03
CA PRO A 286 -12.96 8.85 7.67
C PRO A 286 -12.63 9.11 6.18
N VAL A 287 -13.44 9.90 5.48
CA VAL A 287 -13.19 10.25 4.07
C VAL A 287 -11.80 10.87 3.86
N LEU A 288 -11.32 11.65 4.83
CA LEU A 288 -9.98 12.25 4.80
C LEU A 288 -8.86 11.21 4.76
N SER A 289 -8.99 10.06 5.45
CA SER A 289 -7.97 9.00 5.41
C SER A 289 -8.01 8.17 4.14
N MET A 290 -9.10 8.26 3.36
CA MET A 290 -9.24 7.60 2.05
C MET A 290 -8.64 8.42 0.90
N ALA A 291 -8.26 9.68 1.13
CA ALA A 291 -7.77 10.59 0.10
C ALA A 291 -6.56 10.03 -0.70
N PRO A 292 -5.56 9.37 -0.10
CA PRO A 292 -4.46 8.76 -0.87
C PRO A 292 -4.95 7.69 -1.85
N THR A 293 -5.76 6.73 -1.38
CA THR A 293 -6.34 5.69 -2.24
C THR A 293 -7.23 6.28 -3.33
N ALA A 294 -8.04 7.29 -3.00
CA ALA A 294 -8.91 7.96 -3.97
C ALA A 294 -8.07 8.67 -5.06
N LYS A 295 -6.98 9.32 -4.66
CA LYS A 295 -6.04 9.97 -5.58
C LYS A 295 -5.36 8.96 -6.49
N GLU A 296 -4.83 7.86 -5.95
CA GLU A 296 -4.23 6.79 -6.76
C GLU A 296 -5.22 6.18 -7.75
N THR A 297 -6.49 6.04 -7.35
CA THR A 297 -7.57 5.56 -8.23
C THR A 297 -7.83 6.55 -9.36
N VAL A 298 -7.93 7.85 -9.05
CA VAL A 298 -8.13 8.92 -10.05
C VAL A 298 -6.93 9.00 -11.00
N SER A 299 -5.70 9.01 -10.51
CA SER A 299 -4.49 9.04 -11.34
C SER A 299 -4.45 7.86 -12.31
N TYR A 300 -4.79 6.66 -11.84
CA TYR A 300 -4.88 5.49 -12.72
C TYR A 300 -5.97 5.65 -13.78
N LEU A 301 -7.18 6.06 -13.40
CA LEU A 301 -8.29 6.27 -14.32
C LEU A 301 -7.97 7.31 -15.40
N SER A 302 -7.37 8.45 -15.02
CA SER A 302 -6.94 9.48 -15.96
C SER A 302 -5.83 9.00 -16.91
N SER A 303 -5.00 8.04 -16.48
CA SER A 303 -3.94 7.47 -17.33
C SER A 303 -4.49 6.65 -18.50
N LEU A 304 -5.72 6.15 -18.40
CA LEU A 304 -6.40 5.38 -19.45
C LEU A 304 -6.88 6.26 -20.62
N LYS A 305 -6.99 7.59 -20.41
CA LYS A 305 -7.42 8.58 -21.43
C LYS A 305 -8.76 8.23 -22.07
N VAL A 306 -9.73 7.84 -21.24
CA VAL A 306 -11.08 7.48 -21.65
C VAL A 306 -12.01 8.66 -21.37
N SER A 307 -12.55 9.26 -22.43
CA SER A 307 -13.31 10.52 -22.37
C SER A 307 -14.45 10.51 -21.35
N GLU A 308 -15.20 9.43 -21.27
CA GLU A 308 -16.36 9.26 -20.40
C GLU A 308 -15.95 9.22 -18.92
N ILE A 309 -14.82 8.58 -18.62
CA ILE A 309 -14.26 8.51 -17.28
C ILE A 309 -13.71 9.89 -16.89
N ASP A 310 -12.95 10.53 -17.76
CA ASP A 310 -12.36 11.85 -17.52
C ASP A 310 -13.44 12.91 -17.30
N GLU A 311 -14.49 12.90 -18.12
CA GLU A 311 -15.64 13.79 -17.99
C GLU A 311 -16.39 13.57 -16.67
N PHE A 312 -16.58 12.30 -16.27
CA PHE A 312 -17.18 11.97 -14.99
C PHE A 312 -16.33 12.49 -13.81
N ILE A 313 -15.02 12.22 -13.81
CA ILE A 313 -14.10 12.65 -12.75
C ILE A 313 -14.11 14.18 -12.62
N ALA A 314 -14.05 14.91 -13.75
CA ALA A 314 -14.05 16.36 -13.76
C ALA A 314 -15.37 16.96 -13.22
N LYS A 315 -16.52 16.33 -13.51
CA LYS A 315 -17.84 16.79 -13.07
C LYS A 315 -18.20 16.36 -11.64
N ASN A 316 -17.65 15.25 -11.18
CA ASN A 316 -17.98 14.69 -9.87
C ASN A 316 -17.28 15.47 -8.74
N LYS A 317 -18.08 16.10 -7.87
CA LYS A 317 -17.57 16.95 -6.76
C LYS A 317 -16.62 16.26 -5.79
N TYR A 318 -16.69 14.93 -5.68
CA TYR A 318 -15.80 14.16 -4.81
C TYR A 318 -14.49 13.82 -5.53
N TYR A 319 -14.53 13.39 -6.79
CA TYR A 319 -13.31 12.99 -7.50
C TYR A 319 -12.53 14.17 -8.09
N SER A 320 -13.20 15.25 -8.46
CA SER A 320 -12.58 16.44 -9.06
C SER A 320 -11.52 17.08 -8.17
N GLN A 321 -11.59 16.88 -6.84
CA GLN A 321 -10.62 17.41 -5.89
C GLN A 321 -9.27 16.65 -5.89
N PHE A 322 -9.20 15.49 -6.55
CA PHE A 322 -8.00 14.64 -6.60
C PHE A 322 -7.31 14.66 -7.96
N VAL A 323 -7.85 15.39 -8.93
CA VAL A 323 -7.18 15.62 -10.21
C VAL A 323 -5.99 16.56 -9.93
N GLU A 324 -4.78 16.08 -10.21
CA GLU A 324 -3.58 16.93 -10.19
C GLU A 324 -3.65 17.91 -11.35
N GLU A 325 -3.32 19.19 -11.09
CA GLU A 325 -3.12 20.20 -12.15
C GLU A 325 -1.90 19.89 -13.02
#